data_AF-A0AAV9NTR2-F1
#
_entry.id   AF-A0AAV9NTR2-F1
#
_cell.length_a   1.000
_cell.length_b   1.000
_cell.length_c   1.000
_cell.angle_alpha   90.00
_cell.angle_beta   90.00
_cell.angle_gamma   90.00
#
_symmetry.space_group_name_H-M   'P 1'
#
loop_
_entity.id
_entity.type
_entity.pdbx_description
1 polymer ?
#
loop_
_entity_poly.entity_id
_entity_poly.type
_entity_poly.pdbx_seq_one_letter_code
_entity_poly.pdbx_strand_id
1 'polypeptide(L)'
;MPSVLVNSLNELARQPPQSEKEKKEVYDAALRLAWSLESQQDTAQRLYHGHLPLATAQTGIDLGLFDILSKHSGDAFSIDDLAAKTGAEPELLSRLLGFYAAQQMVLQTPQGTFTASPITHNLSQPGTAAGIKH
;
A
#
# COMPACT_ATOMS: atom_id res chain seq x y z
N MET A 1 -20.74 11.13 -13.60
CA MET A 1 -21.27 10.87 -12.25
C MET A 1 -20.83 9.47 -11.85
N PRO A 2 -20.11 9.27 -10.74
CA PRO A 2 -19.79 7.92 -10.25
C PRO A 2 -21.08 7.14 -10.02
N SER A 3 -21.08 5.83 -10.29
CA SER A 3 -22.27 5.00 -10.07
C SER A 3 -22.58 4.91 -8.56
N VAL A 4 -23.85 4.64 -8.23
CA VAL A 4 -24.30 4.43 -6.83
C VAL A 4 -23.47 3.34 -6.14
N LEU A 5 -23.05 2.32 -6.90
CA LEU A 5 -22.19 1.24 -6.40
C LEU A 5 -20.80 1.73 -6.01
N VAL A 6 -20.16 2.56 -6.85
CA VAL A 6 -18.84 3.15 -6.56
C VAL A 6 -18.91 4.02 -5.30
N ASN A 7 -19.97 4.82 -5.14
CA ASN A 7 -20.15 5.61 -3.92
C ASN A 7 -20.30 4.74 -2.68
N SER A 8 -21.06 3.64 -2.77
CA SER A 8 -21.27 2.72 -1.65
C SER A 8 -19.96 2.03 -1.22
N LEU A 9 -19.13 1.62 -2.18
CA LEU A 9 -17.80 1.05 -1.91
C LEU A 9 -16.86 2.07 -1.27
N ASN A 10 -16.87 3.32 -1.75
CA ASN A 10 -16.04 4.39 -1.19
C ASN A 10 -16.45 4.75 0.25
N GLU A 11 -17.75 4.74 0.57
CA GLU A 11 -18.22 4.94 1.94
C GLU A 11 -17.80 3.80 2.86
N LEU A 12 -17.91 2.53 2.42
CA LEU A 12 -17.39 1.39 3.18
C LEU A 12 -15.89 1.46 3.43
N ALA A 13 -15.11 1.96 2.46
CA ALA A 13 -13.67 2.15 2.62
C ALA A 13 -13.32 3.25 3.63
N ARG A 14 -14.13 4.31 3.72
CA ARG A 14 -13.96 5.40 4.70
C ARG A 14 -14.42 5.00 6.10
N GLN A 15 -15.48 4.20 6.18
CA GLN A 15 -16.11 3.79 7.42
C GLN A 15 -16.30 2.27 7.43
N PRO A 16 -15.21 1.51 7.60
CA PRO A 16 -15.30 0.06 7.67
C PRO A 16 -16.11 -0.36 8.92
N PRO A 17 -16.75 -1.54 8.89
CA PRO A 17 -17.43 -2.10 10.05
C PRO A 17 -16.51 -2.18 11.28
N GLN A 18 -17.08 -2.10 12.48
CA GLN A 18 -16.31 -2.19 13.73
C GLN A 18 -16.11 -3.64 14.20
N SER A 19 -17.08 -4.52 13.92
CA SER A 19 -17.01 -5.94 14.27
C SER A 19 -15.97 -6.67 13.41
N GLU A 20 -15.05 -7.41 14.04
CA GLU A 20 -14.04 -8.20 13.33
C GLU A 20 -14.66 -9.23 12.38
N LYS A 21 -15.79 -9.84 12.78
CA LYS A 21 -16.52 -10.77 11.92
C LYS A 21 -17.02 -10.08 10.66
N GLU A 22 -17.64 -8.91 10.82
CA GLU A 22 -18.22 -8.16 9.70
C GLU A 22 -17.12 -7.58 8.79
N LYS A 23 -16.01 -7.08 9.37
CA LYS A 23 -14.82 -6.68 8.62
C LYS A 23 -14.32 -7.82 7.72
N LYS A 24 -14.24 -9.04 8.26
CA LYS A 24 -13.79 -10.21 7.50
C LYS A 24 -14.76 -10.57 6.37
N GLU A 25 -16.06 -10.54 6.64
CA GLU A 25 -17.09 -10.81 5.63
C GLU A 25 -17.05 -9.79 4.48
N VAL A 26 -16.93 -8.50 4.81
CA VAL A 26 -16.78 -7.42 3.82
C VAL A 26 -15.48 -7.55 3.03
N TYR A 27 -14.37 -7.85 3.70
CA TYR A 27 -13.09 -8.09 3.05
C TYR A 27 -13.17 -9.24 2.03
N ASP A 28 -13.76 -10.38 2.40
CA ASP A 28 -13.92 -11.53 1.51
C ASP A 28 -14.87 -11.23 0.35
N ALA A 29 -15.92 -10.43 0.57
CA ALA A 29 -16.81 -9.96 -0.49
C ALA A 29 -16.07 -9.02 -1.45
N ALA A 30 -15.26 -8.10 -0.93
CA ALA A 30 -14.48 -7.15 -1.73
C ALA A 30 -13.42 -7.87 -2.58
N LEU A 31 -12.72 -8.87 -2.03
CA LEU A 31 -11.77 -9.68 -2.81
C LEU A 31 -12.46 -10.45 -3.93
N ARG A 32 -13.61 -11.08 -3.65
CA ARG A 32 -14.39 -11.78 -4.68
C ARG A 32 -14.84 -10.84 -5.79
N LEU A 33 -15.29 -9.64 -5.43
CA LEU A 33 -15.64 -8.60 -6.39
C LEU A 33 -14.42 -8.20 -7.22
N ALA A 34 -13.28 -7.90 -6.58
CA ALA A 34 -12.05 -7.52 -7.26
C ALA A 34 -11.62 -8.56 -8.29
N TRP A 35 -11.54 -9.84 -7.89
CA TRP A 35 -11.18 -10.94 -8.81
C TRP A 35 -12.19 -11.14 -9.93
N SER A 36 -13.49 -10.90 -9.69
CA SER A 36 -14.52 -10.99 -10.73
C SER A 36 -14.44 -9.88 -11.78
N LEU A 37 -13.79 -8.76 -11.44
CA LEU A 37 -13.63 -7.59 -12.30
C LEU A 37 -12.27 -7.54 -12.98
N GLU A 38 -11.32 -8.43 -12.61
CA GLU A 38 -10.00 -8.48 -13.24
C GLU A 38 -10.12 -8.73 -14.74
N SER A 39 -9.38 -7.93 -15.52
CA SER A 39 -9.08 -8.30 -16.90
C SER A 39 -8.01 -9.41 -16.94
N GLN A 40 -7.83 -10.04 -18.10
CA GLN A 40 -6.74 -10.99 -18.31
C GLN A 40 -5.37 -10.40 -17.94
N GLN A 41 -5.17 -9.12 -18.22
CA GLN A 41 -3.92 -8.42 -17.90
C GLN A 41 -3.77 -8.22 -16.39
N ASP A 42 -4.83 -7.85 -15.68
CA ASP A 42 -4.78 -7.65 -14.22
C ASP A 42 -4.46 -8.96 -13.50
N THR A 43 -5.10 -10.06 -13.90
CA THR A 43 -4.80 -11.39 -13.40
C THR A 43 -3.34 -11.78 -13.67
N ALA A 44 -2.84 -11.55 -14.90
CA ALA A 44 -1.45 -11.85 -15.25
C ALA A 44 -0.48 -11.03 -14.40
N GLN A 45 -0.72 -9.73 -14.23
CA GLN A 45 0.11 -8.86 -13.38
C GLN A 45 0.14 -9.36 -11.93
N ARG A 46 -1.03 -9.65 -11.34
CA ARG A 46 -1.12 -10.17 -9.97
C ARG A 46 -0.37 -11.47 -9.78
N LEU A 47 -0.45 -12.39 -10.74
CA LEU A 47 0.17 -13.72 -10.63
C LEU A 47 1.66 -13.70 -10.99
N TYR A 48 2.06 -13.08 -12.09
CA TYR A 48 3.46 -13.02 -12.54
C TYR A 48 4.34 -12.26 -11.55
N HIS A 49 3.81 -11.18 -10.98
CA HIS A 49 4.54 -10.32 -10.07
C HIS A 49 4.21 -10.58 -8.60
N GLY A 50 3.46 -11.63 -8.24
CA GLY A 50 3.06 -11.89 -6.85
C GLY A 50 4.22 -12.03 -5.85
N HIS A 51 5.42 -12.38 -6.33
CA HIS A 51 6.65 -12.45 -5.53
C HIS A 51 7.32 -11.08 -5.30
N LEU A 52 7.11 -10.10 -6.18
CA LEU A 52 7.76 -8.79 -6.11
C LEU A 52 7.29 -7.94 -4.92
N PRO A 53 5.99 -7.86 -4.56
CA PRO A 53 5.53 -7.20 -3.36
C PRO A 53 6.27 -7.67 -2.11
N LEU A 54 6.47 -8.97 -1.94
CA LEU A 54 7.18 -9.52 -0.79
C LEU A 54 8.65 -9.07 -0.78
N ALA A 55 9.36 -9.30 -1.89
CA ALA A 55 10.79 -8.99 -1.99
C ALA A 55 11.08 -7.49 -1.80
N THR A 56 10.25 -6.64 -2.39
CA THR A 56 10.41 -5.18 -2.29
C THR A 56 9.96 -4.65 -0.93
N ALA A 57 8.91 -5.23 -0.31
CA ALA A 57 8.50 -4.85 1.04
C ALA A 57 9.65 -5.06 2.05
N GLN A 58 10.42 -6.15 1.93
CA GLN A 58 11.62 -6.33 2.75
C GLN A 58 12.60 -5.17 2.61
N THR A 59 12.92 -4.75 1.38
CA THR A 59 13.77 -3.57 1.12
C THR A 59 13.21 -2.30 1.78
N GLY A 60 11.91 -2.04 1.66
CA GLY A 60 11.26 -0.90 2.30
C GLY A 60 11.35 -0.94 3.83
N ILE A 61 11.24 -2.12 4.44
CA ILE A 61 11.42 -2.32 5.88
C ILE A 61 12.88 -2.11 6.28
N ASP A 62 13.84 -2.64 5.51
CA ASP A 62 15.27 -2.50 5.80
C ASP A 62 15.74 -1.04 5.69
N LEU A 63 15.15 -0.25 4.79
CA LEU A 63 15.35 1.19 4.70
C LEU A 63 14.65 1.98 5.83
N GLY A 64 13.81 1.35 6.65
CA GLY A 64 12.97 2.03 7.63
C GLY A 64 11.89 2.94 7.01
N LEU A 65 11.61 2.79 5.71
CA LEU A 65 10.75 3.68 4.94
C LEU A 65 9.31 3.68 5.48
N PHE A 66 8.74 2.50 5.72
CA PHE A 66 7.37 2.38 6.20
C PHE A 66 7.21 2.94 7.62
N ASP A 67 8.22 2.79 8.47
CA ASP A 67 8.26 3.39 9.81
C ASP A 67 8.29 4.93 9.73
N ILE A 68 9.10 5.49 8.85
CA ILE A 68 9.20 6.94 8.64
C ILE A 68 7.83 7.51 8.24
N LEU A 69 7.21 6.92 7.22
CA LEU A 69 5.90 7.37 6.73
C LEU A 69 4.79 7.14 7.77
N SER A 70 4.77 5.98 8.43
CA SER A 70 3.76 5.65 9.44
C SER A 70 3.78 6.58 10.65
N LYS A 71 4.96 7.09 11.05
CA LYS A 71 5.09 8.04 12.18
C LYS A 71 4.65 9.46 11.81
N HIS A 72 4.60 9.77 10.52
CA HIS A 72 4.26 11.09 9.98
C HIS A 72 3.08 10.99 9.00
N SER A 73 2.04 10.25 9.37
CA SER A 73 0.91 9.93 8.49
C SER A 73 0.05 11.14 8.07
N GLY A 74 0.30 12.33 8.63
CA GLY A 74 -0.29 13.61 8.18
C GLY A 74 0.57 14.36 7.16
N ASP A 75 1.82 13.95 6.96
CA ASP A 75 2.79 14.62 6.10
C ASP A 75 2.92 13.90 4.76
N ALA A 76 3.39 14.62 3.74
CA ALA A 76 3.77 14.05 2.46
C ALA A 76 5.20 14.46 2.12
N PHE A 77 6.02 13.48 1.73
CA PHE A 77 7.45 13.65 1.52
C PHE A 77 7.81 13.57 0.04
N SER A 78 8.73 14.42 -0.41
CA SER A 78 9.35 14.25 -1.72
C SER A 78 10.30 13.05 -1.73
N ILE A 79 10.77 12.67 -2.93
CA ILE A 79 11.81 11.66 -3.08
C ILE A 79 13.09 12.10 -2.35
N ASP A 80 13.48 13.37 -2.49
CA ASP A 80 14.69 13.91 -1.87
C ASP A 80 14.61 13.91 -0.34
N ASP A 81 13.44 14.22 0.24
CA ASP A 81 13.21 14.16 1.68
C ASP A 81 13.39 12.72 2.21
N LEU A 82 12.85 11.74 1.49
CA LEU A 82 12.94 10.34 1.87
C LEU A 82 14.35 9.78 1.64
N ALA A 83 15.03 10.19 0.58
CA ALA A 83 16.44 9.86 0.35
C ALA A 83 17.32 10.39 1.49
N ALA A 84 17.11 11.64 1.93
CA ALA A 84 17.84 12.21 3.06
C ALA A 84 17.58 11.46 4.39
N LYS A 85 16.36 10.95 4.59
CA LYS A 85 15.98 10.22 5.82
C LYS A 85 16.42 8.76 5.85
N THR A 86 16.45 8.11 4.69
CA THR A 86 16.78 6.67 4.57
C THR A 86 18.24 6.42 4.20
N GLY A 87 18.93 7.43 3.64
CA GLY A 87 20.28 7.32 3.10
C GLY A 87 20.36 6.59 1.75
N ALA A 88 19.23 6.21 1.17
CA ALA A 88 19.21 5.56 -0.13
C ALA A 88 19.27 6.57 -1.29
N GLU A 89 19.74 6.09 -2.43
CA GLU A 89 19.92 6.90 -3.63
C GLU A 89 18.54 7.32 -4.22
N PRO A 90 18.37 8.59 -4.64
CA PRO A 90 17.07 9.11 -5.09
C PRO A 90 16.44 8.35 -6.26
N GLU A 91 17.21 7.92 -7.26
CA GLU A 91 16.70 7.18 -8.42
C GLU A 91 16.18 5.79 -7.99
N LEU A 92 16.90 5.10 -7.11
CA LEU A 92 16.43 3.85 -6.49
C LEU A 92 15.11 4.08 -5.74
N LEU A 93 15.03 5.11 -4.90
CA LEU A 93 13.82 5.44 -4.15
C LEU A 93 12.63 5.75 -5.06
N SER A 94 12.86 6.52 -6.13
CA SER A 94 11.84 6.84 -7.12
C SER A 94 11.21 5.58 -7.70
N ARG A 95 12.03 4.59 -8.07
CA ARG A 95 11.58 3.31 -8.61
C ARG A 95 10.81 2.48 -7.57
N LEU A 96 11.31 2.42 -6.34
CA LEU A 96 10.65 1.70 -5.24
C LEU A 96 9.30 2.33 -4.89
N LEU A 97 9.26 3.65 -4.70
CA LEU A 97 8.05 4.40 -4.34
C LEU A 97 6.98 4.32 -5.44
N GLY A 98 7.37 4.38 -6.71
CA GLY A 98 6.45 4.17 -7.83
C GLY A 98 5.81 2.78 -7.79
N PHE A 99 6.61 1.74 -7.53
CA PHE A 99 6.09 0.39 -7.34
C PHE A 99 5.20 0.27 -6.11
N TYR A 100 5.62 0.81 -4.96
CA TYR A 100 4.86 0.79 -3.72
C TYR A 100 3.52 1.51 -3.85
N ALA A 101 3.45 2.63 -4.58
CA ALA A 101 2.21 3.34 -4.86
C ALA A 101 1.25 2.48 -5.72
N ALA A 102 1.77 1.80 -6.74
CA ALA A 102 0.98 0.88 -7.57
C ALA A 102 0.42 -0.30 -6.75
N GLN A 103 1.17 -0.75 -5.73
CA GLN A 103 0.75 -1.82 -4.81
C GLN A 103 -0.02 -1.30 -3.57
N GLN A 104 -0.36 -0.01 -3.52
CA GLN A 104 -1.01 0.64 -2.37
C GLN A 104 -0.22 0.55 -1.05
N MET A 105 1.05 0.18 -1.10
CA MET A 105 1.94 0.12 0.07
C MET A 105 2.29 1.50 0.62
N VAL A 106 2.23 2.52 -0.24
CA VAL A 106 2.27 3.96 0.08
C VAL A 106 1.23 4.68 -0.77
N LEU A 107 0.90 5.91 -0.45
CA LEU A 107 0.06 6.76 -1.30
C LEU A 107 0.90 7.83 -2.00
N GLN A 108 0.69 8.02 -3.30
CA GLN A 108 1.26 9.13 -4.05
C GLN A 108 0.23 10.27 -4.13
N THR A 109 0.62 11.47 -3.72
CA THR A 109 -0.23 12.67 -3.82
C THR A 109 -0.24 13.19 -5.25
N PRO A 110 -1.23 14.03 -5.64
CA PRO A 110 -1.23 14.69 -6.94
C PRO A 110 0.01 15.56 -7.21
N GLN A 111 0.70 16.00 -6.16
CA GLN A 111 1.91 16.81 -6.24
C GLN A 111 3.19 15.95 -6.42
N GLY A 112 3.05 14.63 -6.54
CA GLY A 112 4.19 13.72 -6.70
C GLY A 112 4.96 13.43 -5.41
N THR A 113 4.38 13.74 -4.24
CA THR A 113 4.92 13.38 -2.92
C THR A 113 4.28 12.09 -2.40
N PHE A 114 4.82 11.52 -1.34
CA PHE A 114 4.41 10.22 -0.81
C PHE A 114 4.01 10.30 0.66
N THR A 115 2.93 9.61 1.02
CA THR A 115 2.41 9.52 2.40
C THR A 115 2.01 8.09 2.75
N ALA A 116 1.70 7.86 4.03
CA ALA A 116 1.32 6.56 4.55
C ALA A 116 -0.04 6.10 4.01
N SER A 117 -0.13 4.83 3.65
CA SER A 117 -1.38 4.10 3.42
C SER A 117 -1.70 3.22 4.62
N PRO A 118 -2.91 2.63 4.68
CA PRO A 118 -3.21 1.57 5.66
C PRO A 118 -2.21 0.40 5.61
N ILE A 119 -1.71 0.05 4.41
CA ILE A 119 -0.69 -0.99 4.26
C ILE A 119 0.66 -0.53 4.82
N THR A 120 1.05 0.74 4.64
CA THR A 120 2.24 1.31 5.29
C THR A 120 2.21 1.05 6.81
N HIS A 121 1.07 1.32 7.45
CA HIS A 121 0.90 1.10 8.89
C HIS A 121 0.99 -0.37 9.31
N ASN A 122 0.48 -1.28 8.47
CA ASN A 122 0.60 -2.72 8.72
C ASN A 122 2.06 -3.18 8.59
N LEU A 123 2.78 -2.67 7.59
CA LEU A 123 4.19 -3.00 7.32
C LEU A 123 5.15 -2.39 8.36
N SER A 124 4.76 -1.30 9.04
CA SER A 124 5.52 -0.72 10.16
C SER A 124 5.30 -1.46 11.49
N GLN A 125 4.34 -2.39 11.57
CA GLN A 125 4.17 -3.18 12.79
C GLN A 125 5.32 -4.19 12.95
N PRO A 126 5.99 -4.24 14.11
CA PRO A 126 7.15 -5.12 14.30
C PRO A 126 6.89 -6.59 13.99
N GLY A 127 5.70 -7.11 14.33
CA GLY A 127 5.32 -8.49 14.03
C GLY A 127 5.21 -8.78 12.54
N THR A 128 4.57 -7.89 11.78
CA THR A 128 4.46 -8.00 10.32
C THR A 128 5.84 -7.88 9.66
N ALA A 129 6.62 -6.89 10.08
CA ALA A 129 7.96 -6.65 9.56
C ALA A 129 8.89 -7.85 9.77
N ALA A 130 8.85 -8.45 10.97
CA ALA A 130 9.62 -9.65 11.27
C ALA A 130 9.17 -10.85 10.42
N GLY A 131 7.86 -11.03 10.21
CA GLY A 131 7.31 -12.10 9.38
C GLY A 131 7.71 -12.01 7.90
N ILE A 132 7.94 -10.79 7.38
CA ILE A 132 8.41 -10.57 6.00
C ILE A 132 9.92 -10.84 5.86
N LYS A 133 10.70 -10.65 6.92
CA LYS A 133 12.17 -10.85 6.90
C LYS A 133 12.60 -12.32 7.08
N HIS A 134 11.70 -13.20 7.49
CA HIS A 134 11.96 -14.61 7.78
C HIS A 134 11.75 -15.48 6.53
#